data_AF-A0A960K9Z0-F1
#
_entry.id   AF-A0A960K9Z0-F1
#
_cell.length_a   1.000
_cell.length_b   1.000
_cell.length_c   1.000
_cell.angle_alpha   90.00
_cell.angle_beta   90.00
_cell.angle_gamma   90.00
#
_symmetry.space_group_name_H-M   'P 1'
#
loop_
_entity.id
_entity.type
_entity.pdbx_description
1 polymer ?
#
loop_
_entity_poly.entity_id
_entity_poly.type
_entity_poly.pdbx_seq_one_letter_code
_entity_poly.pdbx_strand_id
1 'polypeptide(L)'
;GVNDGPALHQADIGVAMGRSGTDVAREAADLVLLDDRFATIVAGIEQGRATYVNIRRFLTYHLTDNVAELTPFLVWALSGGRFPLALGVLQILALDLGTDTLSAVALGAEPPSHRLLDEPPVSGRLLDKTVARRAFAVLGPTVALATMAAFVASMVADGWRPGRDFPTGHALATASGAAFMAVVIAQTANAFACRSASRWPGALGWTTNRLLPMAAAAELAFSLLAISIGPVARRLGHAPPSWTGWTVALAGAALLLAVDAADKAIRARRQPR
;
A
#
# COMPACT_ATOMS: atom_id res chain seq x y z
N GLY A 1 -28.47 -2.47 -32.61
CA GLY A 1 -28.65 -2.94 -33.99
C GLY A 1 -27.53 -2.39 -34.87
N VAL A 2 -27.47 -2.75 -36.15
CA VAL A 2 -26.38 -2.32 -37.07
C VAL A 2 -26.21 -0.79 -37.10
N ASN A 3 -27.33 -0.07 -37.04
CA ASN A 3 -27.36 1.40 -37.03
C ASN A 3 -26.68 2.03 -35.80
N ASP A 4 -26.52 1.27 -34.71
CA ASP A 4 -25.90 1.76 -33.48
C ASP A 4 -24.37 1.58 -33.51
N GLY A 5 -23.82 0.87 -34.48
CA GLY A 5 -22.38 0.56 -34.57
C GLY A 5 -21.47 1.81 -34.46
N PRO A 6 -21.68 2.87 -35.27
CA PRO A 6 -20.87 4.09 -35.16
C PRO A 6 -20.97 4.77 -33.80
N ALA A 7 -22.16 4.77 -33.18
CA ALA A 7 -22.37 5.39 -31.87
C ALA A 7 -21.73 4.57 -30.73
N LEU A 8 -21.84 3.24 -30.81
CA LEU A 8 -21.19 2.33 -29.86
C LEU A 8 -19.67 2.48 -29.90
N HIS A 9 -19.09 2.63 -31.09
CA HIS A 9 -17.65 2.80 -31.25
C HIS A 9 -17.14 4.18 -30.82
N GLN A 10 -17.97 5.22 -30.92
CA GLN A 10 -17.62 6.59 -30.48
C GLN A 10 -17.86 6.83 -28.99
N ALA A 11 -18.69 6.00 -28.34
CA ALA A 11 -18.96 6.13 -26.92
C ALA A 11 -17.69 5.84 -26.10
N ASP A 12 -17.57 6.46 -24.93
CA ASP A 12 -16.48 6.14 -24.00
C ASP A 12 -16.51 4.67 -23.56
N ILE A 13 -17.72 4.10 -23.46
CA ILE A 13 -18.00 2.67 -23.29
C ILE A 13 -19.29 2.31 -24.05
N GLY A 14 -19.17 1.56 -25.14
CA GLY A 14 -20.30 0.99 -25.88
C GLY A 14 -20.84 -0.29 -25.23
N VAL A 15 -22.16 -0.39 -25.05
CA VAL A 15 -22.82 -1.58 -24.48
C VAL A 15 -23.79 -2.19 -25.49
N ALA A 16 -23.56 -3.46 -25.87
CA ALA A 16 -24.43 -4.22 -26.77
C ALA A 16 -25.14 -5.39 -26.07
N MET A 17 -26.31 -5.75 -26.61
CA MET A 17 -27.06 -6.93 -26.17
C MET A 17 -26.46 -8.20 -26.80
N GLY A 18 -26.31 -9.26 -26.02
CA GLY A 18 -25.69 -10.50 -26.48
C GLY A 18 -26.60 -11.33 -27.38
N ARG A 19 -27.90 -11.42 -27.07
CA ARG A 19 -28.86 -12.26 -27.80
C ARG A 19 -29.62 -11.49 -28.87
N SER A 20 -30.09 -10.28 -28.54
CA SER A 20 -30.86 -9.41 -29.43
C SER A 20 -30.00 -8.45 -30.26
N GLY A 21 -28.72 -8.31 -29.93
CA GLY A 21 -27.78 -7.47 -30.67
C GLY A 21 -27.32 -8.13 -31.97
N THR A 22 -27.23 -7.33 -33.03
CA THR A 22 -26.63 -7.73 -34.31
C THR A 22 -25.13 -7.94 -34.16
N ASP A 23 -24.52 -8.79 -34.99
CA ASP A 23 -23.06 -9.04 -34.97
C ASP A 23 -22.25 -7.74 -35.02
N VAL A 24 -22.60 -6.84 -35.93
CA VAL A 24 -21.99 -5.51 -36.05
C VAL A 24 -22.06 -4.69 -34.76
N ALA A 25 -23.15 -4.81 -33.99
CA ALA A 25 -23.29 -4.07 -32.74
C ALA A 25 -22.47 -4.70 -31.62
N ARG A 26 -22.34 -6.03 -31.60
CA ARG A 26 -21.49 -6.75 -30.63
C ARG A 26 -20.01 -6.53 -30.89
N GLU A 27 -19.60 -6.49 -32.15
CA GLU A 27 -18.21 -6.19 -32.54
C GLU A 27 -17.83 -4.72 -32.30
N ALA A 28 -18.79 -3.80 -32.41
CA ALA A 28 -18.54 -2.37 -32.20
C ALA A 28 -18.56 -1.94 -30.72
N ALA A 29 -19.01 -2.79 -29.80
CA ALA A 29 -19.18 -2.47 -28.38
C ALA A 29 -18.01 -2.97 -27.52
N ASP A 30 -17.69 -2.23 -26.44
CA ASP A 30 -16.68 -2.62 -25.45
C ASP A 30 -17.20 -3.66 -24.46
N LEU A 31 -18.51 -3.68 -24.22
CA LEU A 31 -19.17 -4.58 -23.27
C LEU A 31 -20.41 -5.22 -23.88
N VAL A 32 -20.53 -6.54 -23.73
CA VAL A 32 -21.65 -7.32 -24.25
C VAL A 32 -22.44 -7.98 -23.11
N LEU A 33 -23.73 -7.69 -23.03
CA LEU A 33 -24.65 -8.27 -22.05
C LEU A 33 -25.16 -9.62 -22.54
N LEU A 34 -24.47 -10.70 -22.17
CA LEU A 34 -24.80 -12.07 -22.61
C LEU A 34 -26.22 -12.52 -22.21
N ASP A 35 -26.79 -11.92 -21.17
CA ASP A 35 -28.11 -12.25 -20.62
C ASP A 35 -29.23 -11.31 -21.10
N ASP A 36 -28.92 -10.28 -21.89
CA ASP A 36 -29.85 -9.25 -22.34
C ASP A 36 -30.62 -8.54 -21.22
N ARG A 37 -30.07 -8.49 -20.00
CA ARG A 37 -30.69 -7.79 -18.86
C ARG A 37 -30.03 -6.44 -18.63
N PHE A 38 -30.79 -5.37 -18.77
CA PHE A 38 -30.33 -4.01 -18.45
C PHE A 38 -29.86 -3.85 -16.99
N ALA A 39 -30.38 -4.65 -16.05
CA ALA A 39 -29.93 -4.66 -14.65
C ALA A 39 -28.43 -4.98 -14.50
N THR A 40 -27.85 -5.75 -15.44
CA THR A 40 -26.42 -6.08 -15.46
C THR A 40 -25.55 -4.83 -15.66
N ILE A 41 -26.07 -3.78 -16.31
CA ILE A 41 -25.38 -2.48 -16.45
C ILE A 41 -25.19 -1.83 -15.08
N VAL A 42 -26.21 -1.87 -14.22
CA VAL A 42 -26.14 -1.28 -12.86
C VAL A 42 -25.06 -1.98 -12.03
N ALA A 43 -25.00 -3.31 -12.10
CA ALA A 43 -23.95 -4.09 -11.45
C ALA A 43 -22.55 -3.74 -12.02
N GLY A 44 -22.44 -3.55 -13.34
CA GLY A 44 -21.21 -3.10 -13.98
C GLY A 44 -20.75 -1.72 -13.50
N ILE A 45 -21.68 -0.76 -13.35
CA ILE A 45 -21.40 0.57 -12.80
C ILE A 45 -20.93 0.47 -11.35
N GLU A 46 -21.59 -0.35 -10.52
CA GLU A 46 -21.18 -0.57 -9.13
C GLU A 46 -19.74 -1.12 -9.06
N GLN A 47 -19.42 -2.14 -9.85
CA GLN A 47 -18.07 -2.72 -9.89
C GLN A 47 -17.04 -1.71 -10.40
N GLY A 48 -17.33 -0.96 -11.48
CA GLY A 48 -16.43 0.06 -12.00
C GLY A 48 -16.12 1.15 -10.97
N ARG A 49 -17.14 1.63 -10.24
CA ARG A 49 -16.96 2.59 -9.14
C ARG A 49 -16.15 1.99 -7.98
N ALA A 50 -16.39 0.73 -7.65
CA ALA A 50 -15.65 0.02 -6.60
C ALA A 50 -14.17 -0.12 -6.97
N THR A 51 -13.89 -0.56 -8.19
CA THR A 51 -12.52 -0.68 -8.73
C THR A 51 -11.82 0.67 -8.73
N TYR A 52 -12.48 1.75 -9.14
CA TYR A 52 -11.88 3.09 -9.11
C TYR A 52 -11.45 3.51 -7.69
N VAL A 53 -12.33 3.28 -6.70
CA VAL A 53 -12.00 3.56 -5.29
C VAL A 53 -10.87 2.66 -4.80
N ASN A 54 -10.88 1.38 -5.16
CA ASN A 54 -9.85 0.41 -4.77
C ASN A 54 -8.48 0.75 -5.36
N ILE A 55 -8.42 1.20 -6.63
CA ILE A 55 -7.18 1.68 -7.24
C ILE A 55 -6.60 2.85 -6.44
N ARG A 56 -7.43 3.78 -5.93
CA ARG A 56 -6.94 4.89 -5.10
C ARG A 56 -6.41 4.45 -3.74
N ARG A 57 -7.00 3.40 -3.14
CA ARG A 57 -6.49 2.76 -1.92
C ARG A 57 -5.13 2.12 -2.17
N PHE A 58 -5.04 1.34 -3.25
CA PHE A 58 -3.81 0.72 -3.73
C PHE A 58 -2.72 1.75 -4.02
N LEU A 59 -3.02 2.82 -4.76
CA LEU A 59 -2.06 3.89 -5.04
C LEU A 59 -1.59 4.59 -3.76
N THR A 60 -2.47 4.81 -2.78
CA THR A 60 -2.04 5.40 -1.50
C THR A 60 -1.06 4.47 -0.77
N TYR A 61 -1.35 3.17 -0.76
CA TYR A 61 -0.49 2.15 -0.18
C TYR A 61 0.88 2.07 -0.87
N HIS A 62 0.89 1.93 -2.20
CA HIS A 62 2.10 1.76 -3.01
C HIS A 62 2.85 3.06 -3.33
N LEU A 63 2.36 4.22 -2.90
CA LEU A 63 3.17 5.44 -2.89
C LEU A 63 3.80 5.68 -1.51
N THR A 64 3.33 4.97 -0.48
CA THR A 64 3.80 5.12 0.90
C THR A 64 5.08 4.32 1.15
N ASP A 65 5.17 3.08 0.66
CA ASP A 65 6.42 2.28 0.61
C ASP A 65 7.54 3.05 -0.06
N ASN A 66 7.29 3.58 -1.27
CA ASN A 66 8.27 4.28 -2.09
C ASN A 66 8.94 5.44 -1.34
N VAL A 67 8.20 6.16 -0.50
CA VAL A 67 8.77 7.21 0.36
C VAL A 67 9.67 6.63 1.43
N ALA A 68 9.23 5.54 2.07
CA ALA A 68 10.00 4.88 3.13
C ALA A 68 11.30 4.26 2.61
N GLU A 69 11.27 3.66 1.42
CA GLU A 69 12.39 2.96 0.81
C GLU A 69 13.40 3.92 0.16
N LEU A 70 12.92 5.04 -0.39
CA LEU A 70 13.79 6.08 -0.91
C LEU A 70 14.52 6.84 0.21
N THR A 71 13.92 6.93 1.41
CA THR A 71 14.50 7.70 2.53
C THR A 71 15.91 7.26 2.93
N PRO A 72 16.21 5.96 3.14
CA PRO A 72 17.58 5.49 3.38
C PRO A 72 18.60 5.97 2.35
N PHE A 73 18.24 5.94 1.05
CA PHE A 73 19.11 6.39 -0.03
C PHE A 73 19.31 7.90 0.00
N LEU A 74 18.25 8.67 0.28
CA LEU A 74 18.35 10.12 0.43
C LEU A 74 19.25 10.50 1.60
N VAL A 75 19.09 9.85 2.77
CA VAL A 75 19.95 10.11 3.94
C VAL A 75 21.40 9.75 3.64
N TRP A 76 21.64 8.59 3.03
CA TRP A 76 22.98 8.17 2.60
C TRP A 76 23.60 9.18 1.63
N ALA A 77 22.90 9.57 0.57
CA ALA A 77 23.39 10.49 -0.45
C ALA A 77 23.66 11.90 0.11
N LEU A 78 22.71 12.47 0.88
CA LEU A 78 22.85 13.79 1.49
C LEU A 78 23.97 13.84 2.54
N SER A 79 24.30 12.70 3.16
CA SER A 79 25.45 12.59 4.07
C SER A 79 26.81 12.49 3.35
N GLY A 80 26.81 12.41 2.02
CA GLY A 80 28.02 12.14 1.23
C GLY A 80 28.55 10.71 1.40
N GLY A 81 27.65 9.75 1.68
CA GLY A 81 27.99 8.34 1.93
C GLY A 81 28.58 8.06 3.32
N ARG A 82 28.54 9.03 4.24
CA ARG A 82 29.03 8.86 5.62
C ARG A 82 28.06 8.09 6.49
N PHE A 83 26.76 8.37 6.35
CA PHE A 83 25.73 7.63 7.07
C PHE A 83 25.53 6.28 6.38
N PRO A 84 25.54 5.15 7.10
CA PRO A 84 25.44 3.83 6.49
C PRO A 84 24.07 3.62 5.84
N LEU A 85 24.05 2.88 4.74
CA LEU A 85 22.82 2.60 4.00
C LEU A 85 21.92 1.66 4.83
N ALA A 86 20.76 2.14 5.28
CA ALA A 86 19.88 1.36 6.15
C ALA A 86 19.22 0.18 5.43
N LEU A 87 18.81 0.38 4.17
CA LEU A 87 18.22 -0.64 3.30
C LEU A 87 18.98 -0.69 1.96
N GLY A 88 19.46 -1.87 1.60
CA GLY A 88 20.08 -2.15 0.31
C GLY A 88 19.05 -2.47 -0.79
N VAL A 89 19.53 -2.45 -2.04
CA VAL A 89 18.69 -2.69 -3.24
C VAL A 89 18.00 -4.06 -3.20
N LEU A 90 18.69 -5.11 -2.76
CA LEU A 90 18.10 -6.45 -2.68
C LEU A 90 17.02 -6.55 -1.59
N GLN A 91 17.11 -5.73 -0.54
CA GLN A 91 16.10 -5.69 0.52
C GLN A 91 14.83 -4.99 0.02
N ILE A 92 14.98 -3.87 -0.70
CA ILE A 92 13.86 -3.20 -1.38
C ILE A 92 13.19 -4.14 -2.37
N LEU A 93 13.98 -4.82 -3.23
CA LEU A 93 13.42 -5.79 -4.16
C LEU A 93 12.64 -6.92 -3.47
N ALA A 94 13.11 -7.36 -2.29
CA ALA A 94 12.40 -8.37 -1.49
C ALA A 94 11.10 -7.83 -0.88
N LEU A 95 11.03 -6.54 -0.56
CA LEU A 95 9.80 -5.88 -0.10
C LEU A 95 8.80 -5.74 -1.26
N ASP A 96 9.21 -5.10 -2.34
CA ASP A 96 8.37 -4.83 -3.52
C ASP A 96 7.76 -6.09 -4.12
N LEU A 97 8.58 -7.12 -4.34
CA LEU A 97 8.14 -8.35 -5.01
C LEU A 97 7.60 -9.39 -4.03
N GLY A 98 8.19 -9.47 -2.84
CA GLY A 98 7.90 -10.51 -1.88
C GLY A 98 6.75 -10.18 -0.95
N THR A 99 6.68 -8.94 -0.44
CA THR A 99 5.67 -8.54 0.52
C THR A 99 4.53 -7.74 -0.11
N ASP A 100 4.81 -6.68 -0.86
CA ASP A 100 3.76 -5.69 -1.19
C ASP A 100 2.73 -6.17 -2.21
N THR A 101 3.06 -7.19 -3.01
CA THR A 101 2.17 -7.72 -4.05
C THR A 101 0.86 -8.29 -3.51
N LEU A 102 0.88 -8.98 -2.37
CA LEU A 102 -0.30 -9.63 -1.80
C LEU A 102 -1.25 -8.60 -1.18
N SER A 103 -0.74 -7.66 -0.38
CA SER A 103 -1.54 -6.56 0.18
C SER A 103 -2.12 -5.66 -0.91
N ALA A 104 -1.37 -5.41 -1.98
CA ALA A 104 -1.87 -4.67 -3.14
C ALA A 104 -3.11 -5.33 -3.78
N VAL A 105 -3.03 -6.64 -4.05
CA VAL A 105 -4.16 -7.41 -4.60
C VAL A 105 -5.33 -7.43 -3.62
N ALA A 106 -5.05 -7.62 -2.32
CA ALA A 106 -6.08 -7.63 -1.29
C ALA A 106 -6.83 -6.28 -1.20
N LEU A 107 -6.12 -5.14 -1.32
CA LEU A 107 -6.73 -3.81 -1.39
C LEU A 107 -7.52 -3.59 -2.67
N GLY A 108 -7.06 -4.15 -3.79
CA GLY A 108 -7.77 -4.17 -5.08
C GLY A 108 -9.13 -4.88 -5.00
N ALA A 109 -9.23 -5.88 -4.13
CA ALA A 109 -10.42 -6.70 -3.89
C ALA A 109 -11.26 -6.26 -2.68
N GLU A 110 -11.05 -5.04 -2.16
CA GLU A 110 -11.87 -4.54 -1.04
C GLU A 110 -13.34 -4.39 -1.49
N PRO A 111 -14.32 -4.89 -0.70
CA PRO A 111 -15.72 -4.85 -1.09
C PRO A 111 -16.24 -3.40 -1.25
N PRO A 112 -17.20 -3.19 -2.17
CA PRO A 112 -17.87 -1.89 -2.30
C PRO A 112 -18.60 -1.52 -1.01
N SER A 113 -18.63 -0.22 -0.69
CA SER A 113 -19.45 0.26 0.42
C SER A 113 -20.93 0.19 0.06
N HIS A 114 -21.80 -0.15 1.02
CA HIS A 114 -23.25 -0.20 0.80
C HIS A 114 -23.87 1.09 0.24
N ARG A 115 -23.24 2.24 0.47
CA ARG A 115 -23.68 3.56 -0.02
C ARG A 115 -22.93 4.02 -1.27
N LEU A 116 -22.18 3.12 -1.92
CA LEU A 116 -21.37 3.48 -3.08
C LEU A 116 -22.23 4.11 -4.18
N LEU A 117 -23.41 3.55 -4.44
CA LEU A 117 -24.31 4.07 -5.47
C LEU A 117 -25.08 5.32 -5.04
N ASP A 118 -25.25 5.56 -3.74
CA ASP A 118 -25.92 6.75 -3.18
C ASP A 118 -25.04 8.01 -3.27
N GLU A 119 -23.72 7.82 -3.30
CA GLU A 119 -22.76 8.91 -3.45
C GLU A 119 -22.63 9.34 -4.93
N PRO A 120 -22.29 10.61 -5.20
CA PRO A 120 -22.02 11.05 -6.57
C PRO A 120 -20.83 10.28 -7.18
N PRO A 121 -20.79 10.05 -8.51
CA PRO A 121 -19.67 9.40 -9.17
C PRO A 121 -18.34 10.10 -8.84
N VAL A 122 -17.35 9.32 -8.42
CA VAL A 122 -16.01 9.86 -8.17
C VAL A 122 -15.36 10.13 -9.53
N SER A 123 -15.19 11.40 -9.87
CA SER A 123 -14.58 11.83 -11.12
C SER A 123 -13.21 12.48 -10.87
N GLY A 124 -12.36 12.49 -11.91
CA GLY A 124 -11.05 13.10 -11.88
C GLY A 124 -9.88 12.10 -11.91
N ARG A 125 -8.68 12.60 -11.60
CA ARG A 125 -7.45 11.82 -11.67
C ARG A 125 -7.38 10.82 -10.51
N LEU A 126 -6.89 9.61 -10.78
CA LEU A 126 -6.63 8.58 -9.75
C LEU A 126 -5.69 9.11 -8.66
N LEU A 127 -4.61 9.77 -9.08
CA LEU A 127 -3.71 10.51 -8.19
C LEU A 127 -4.18 11.96 -8.06
N ASP A 128 -5.04 12.21 -7.08
CA ASP A 128 -5.45 13.56 -6.70
C ASP A 128 -4.63 14.10 -5.52
N LYS A 129 -4.90 15.34 -5.11
CA LYS A 129 -4.27 15.96 -3.96
C LYS A 129 -4.48 15.17 -2.66
N THR A 130 -5.60 14.45 -2.53
CA THR A 130 -5.92 13.66 -1.34
C THR A 130 -5.00 12.44 -1.23
N VAL A 131 -4.88 11.66 -2.32
CA VAL A 131 -3.98 10.50 -2.41
C VAL A 131 -2.54 10.96 -2.24
N ALA A 132 -2.12 11.99 -2.98
CA ALA A 132 -0.75 12.51 -2.91
C ALA A 132 -0.40 13.00 -1.50
N ARG A 133 -1.27 13.78 -0.84
CA ARG A 133 -1.01 14.25 0.52
C ARG A 133 -0.94 13.10 1.52
N ARG A 134 -1.85 12.13 1.45
CA ARG A 134 -1.82 10.97 2.36
C ARG A 134 -0.53 10.17 2.20
N ALA A 135 -0.13 9.86 0.96
CA ALA A 135 1.08 9.09 0.71
C ALA A 135 2.35 9.88 1.05
N PHE A 136 2.54 11.05 0.45
CA PHE A 136 3.83 11.77 0.53
C PHE A 136 4.01 12.65 1.77
N ALA A 137 2.94 13.12 2.40
CA ALA A 137 3.04 14.08 3.51
C ALA A 137 2.62 13.50 4.88
N VAL A 138 1.99 12.33 4.91
CA VAL A 138 1.45 11.75 6.16
C VAL A 138 2.01 10.34 6.37
N LEU A 139 1.58 9.38 5.57
CA LEU A 139 1.87 7.96 5.78
C LEU A 139 3.33 7.63 5.42
N GLY A 140 3.79 8.04 4.24
CA GLY A 140 5.16 7.81 3.76
C GLY A 140 6.23 8.31 4.73
N PRO A 141 6.19 9.60 5.14
CA PRO A 141 7.12 10.11 6.14
C PRO A 141 7.04 9.40 7.49
N THR A 142 5.85 8.88 7.87
CA THR A 142 5.70 8.13 9.12
C THR A 142 6.37 6.77 9.04
N VAL A 143 6.19 6.03 7.94
CA VAL A 143 6.90 4.76 7.70
C VAL A 143 8.40 5.03 7.62
N ALA A 144 8.83 6.03 6.85
CA ALA A 144 10.23 6.41 6.73
C ALA A 144 10.87 6.72 8.10
N LEU A 145 10.17 7.47 8.95
CA LEU A 145 10.61 7.78 10.30
C LEU A 145 10.71 6.52 11.16
N ALA A 146 9.71 5.64 11.12
CA ALA A 146 9.74 4.37 11.85
C ALA A 146 10.92 3.48 11.43
N THR A 147 11.18 3.39 10.12
CA THR A 147 12.29 2.62 9.54
C THR A 147 13.64 3.17 9.98
N MET A 148 13.86 4.47 9.84
CA MET A 148 15.12 5.10 10.25
C MET A 148 15.30 5.09 11.78
N ALA A 149 14.21 5.22 12.54
CA ALA A 149 14.24 5.10 14.00
C ALA A 149 14.63 3.68 14.43
N ALA A 150 14.08 2.63 13.81
CA ALA A 150 14.45 1.25 14.11
C ALA A 150 15.92 0.96 13.79
N PHE A 151 16.41 1.48 12.65
CA PHE A 151 17.80 1.38 12.26
C PHE A 151 18.74 2.04 13.28
N VAL A 152 18.50 3.31 13.62
CA VAL A 152 19.33 4.07 14.56
C VAL A 152 19.23 3.50 15.97
N ALA A 153 18.03 3.14 16.44
CA ALA A 153 17.85 2.55 17.77
C ALA A 153 18.58 1.22 17.91
N SER A 154 18.61 0.39 16.86
CA SER A 154 19.41 -0.84 16.87
C SER A 154 20.90 -0.55 16.97
N MET A 155 21.42 0.43 16.21
CA MET A 155 22.84 0.81 16.33
C MET A 155 23.19 1.35 17.72
N VAL A 156 22.32 2.19 18.30
CA VAL A 156 22.53 2.73 19.66
C VAL A 156 22.51 1.62 20.71
N ALA A 157 21.62 0.63 20.55
CA ALA A 157 21.57 -0.53 21.44
C ALA A 157 22.86 -1.38 21.36
N ASP A 158 23.48 -1.47 20.18
CA ASP A 158 24.78 -2.11 19.96
C ASP A 158 25.98 -1.23 20.39
N GLY A 159 25.72 -0.08 21.02
CA GLY A 159 26.73 0.78 21.63
C GLY A 159 27.23 1.94 20.76
N TRP A 160 26.64 2.15 19.57
CA TRP A 160 26.95 3.32 18.76
C TRP A 160 26.49 4.61 19.44
N ARG A 161 27.29 5.67 19.29
CA ARG A 161 26.99 7.01 19.80
C ARG A 161 27.30 8.05 18.72
N PRO A 162 26.54 9.15 18.62
CA PRO A 162 26.87 10.24 17.73
C PRO A 162 28.31 10.72 17.93
N GLY A 163 29.06 10.87 16.83
CA GLY A 163 30.47 11.26 16.84
C GLY A 163 31.47 10.10 16.90
N ARG A 164 31.02 8.85 17.02
CA ARG A 164 31.84 7.65 16.78
C ARG A 164 31.64 7.10 15.38
N ASP A 165 32.61 6.33 14.91
CA ASP A 165 32.49 5.56 13.68
C ASP A 165 31.27 4.64 13.74
N PHE A 166 30.59 4.52 12.61
CA PHE A 166 29.42 3.66 12.49
C PHE A 166 29.78 2.19 12.68
N PRO A 167 28.87 1.38 13.26
CA PRO A 167 29.09 -0.06 13.38
C PRO A 167 29.25 -0.69 11.99
N THR A 168 30.05 -1.75 11.91
CA THR A 168 30.29 -2.51 10.68
C THR A 168 30.00 -4.00 10.89
N GLY A 169 29.94 -4.76 9.80
CA GLY A 169 29.73 -6.21 9.85
C GLY A 169 28.37 -6.58 10.45
N HIS A 170 28.37 -7.44 11.47
CA HIS A 170 27.15 -8.02 12.03
C HIS A 170 26.23 -6.97 12.69
N ALA A 171 26.76 -6.01 13.44
CA ALA A 171 25.95 -4.98 14.10
C ALA A 171 25.21 -4.11 13.08
N LEU A 172 25.86 -3.77 11.97
CA LEU A 172 25.21 -3.04 10.87
C LEU A 172 24.13 -3.90 10.21
N ALA A 173 24.40 -5.18 9.96
CA ALA A 173 23.43 -6.11 9.40
C ALA A 173 22.19 -6.27 10.29
N THR A 174 22.35 -6.31 11.61
CA THR A 174 21.26 -6.33 12.60
C THR A 174 20.43 -5.06 12.55
N ALA A 175 21.07 -3.90 12.44
CA ALA A 175 20.37 -2.63 12.26
C ALA A 175 19.59 -2.58 10.95
N SER A 176 20.17 -3.03 9.83
CA SER A 176 19.48 -3.15 8.55
C SER A 176 18.34 -4.16 8.58
N GLY A 177 18.44 -5.22 9.39
CA GLY A 177 17.34 -6.15 9.66
C GLY A 177 16.19 -5.49 10.41
N ALA A 178 16.51 -4.67 11.42
CA ALA A 178 15.51 -3.88 12.14
C ALA A 178 14.79 -2.89 11.22
N ALA A 179 15.51 -2.21 10.32
CA ALA A 179 14.93 -1.34 9.31
C ALA A 179 13.99 -2.11 8.37
N PHE A 180 14.42 -3.29 7.88
CA PHE A 180 13.63 -4.15 7.01
C PHE A 180 12.31 -4.57 7.68
N MET A 181 12.37 -5.06 8.92
CA MET A 181 11.16 -5.46 9.65
C MET A 181 10.28 -4.26 10.02
N ALA A 182 10.85 -3.08 10.25
CA ALA A 182 10.08 -1.86 10.48
C ALA A 182 9.25 -1.47 9.25
N VAL A 183 9.80 -1.60 8.04
CA VAL A 183 9.01 -1.40 6.80
C VAL A 183 7.89 -2.41 6.72
N VAL A 184 8.18 -3.71 6.85
CA VAL A 184 7.17 -4.79 6.75
C VAL A 184 6.02 -4.56 7.72
N ILE A 185 6.31 -4.35 9.01
CA ILE A 185 5.28 -4.19 10.04
C ILE A 185 4.49 -2.89 9.83
N ALA A 186 5.16 -1.78 9.52
CA ALA A 186 4.49 -0.52 9.27
C ALA A 186 3.65 -0.57 7.98
N GLN A 187 4.08 -1.29 6.96
CA GLN A 187 3.32 -1.50 5.71
C GLN A 187 2.12 -2.39 5.91
N THR A 188 2.22 -3.45 6.72
CA THR A 188 1.04 -4.22 7.13
C THR A 188 0.01 -3.29 7.80
N ALA A 189 0.43 -2.44 8.74
CA ALA A 189 -0.47 -1.46 9.36
C ALA A 189 -1.02 -0.44 8.35
N ASN A 190 -0.20 -0.01 7.38
CA ASN A 190 -0.58 0.90 6.32
C ASN A 190 -1.62 0.31 5.37
N ALA A 191 -1.54 -0.98 5.06
CA ALA A 191 -2.52 -1.69 4.26
C ALA A 191 -3.91 -1.59 4.92
N PHE A 192 -3.99 -1.82 6.24
CA PHE A 192 -5.23 -1.60 6.99
C PHE A 192 -5.68 -0.14 7.01
N ALA A 193 -4.77 0.81 7.19
CA ALA A 193 -5.05 2.25 7.16
C ALA A 193 -5.60 2.74 5.81
N CYS A 194 -5.14 2.13 4.71
CA CYS A 194 -5.51 2.46 3.34
C CYS A 194 -6.89 1.94 2.92
N ARG A 195 -7.48 0.98 3.65
CA ARG A 195 -8.84 0.46 3.37
C ARG A 195 -9.92 1.53 3.34
N SER A 196 -9.71 2.66 4.04
CA SER A 196 -10.61 3.81 3.95
C SER A 196 -9.85 5.12 4.09
N ALA A 197 -10.30 6.14 3.37
CA ALA A 197 -9.79 7.51 3.49
C ALA A 197 -10.45 8.29 4.64
N SER A 198 -11.60 7.83 5.16
CA SER A 198 -12.40 8.56 6.15
C SER A 198 -12.61 7.79 7.45
N ARG A 199 -12.68 6.45 7.39
CA ARG A 199 -12.95 5.61 8.55
C ARG A 199 -11.70 4.97 9.12
N TRP A 200 -11.70 4.80 10.43
CA TRP A 200 -10.70 4.02 11.16
C TRP A 200 -10.76 2.53 10.77
N PRO A 201 -9.64 1.81 10.61
CA PRO A 201 -9.65 0.38 10.28
C PRO A 201 -10.44 -0.47 11.27
N GLY A 202 -10.34 -0.19 12.57
CA GLY A 202 -11.11 -0.91 13.59
C GLY A 202 -12.63 -0.70 13.49
N ALA A 203 -13.08 0.44 12.96
CA ALA A 203 -14.51 0.70 12.74
C ALA A 203 -15.07 0.00 11.50
N LEU A 204 -14.19 -0.43 10.58
CA LEU A 204 -14.55 -1.22 9.40
C LEU A 204 -14.58 -2.73 9.69
N GLY A 205 -13.97 -3.14 10.80
CA GLY A 205 -13.71 -4.55 11.13
C GLY A 205 -12.48 -5.08 10.40
N TRP A 206 -11.58 -5.73 11.14
CA TRP A 206 -10.28 -6.20 10.63
C TRP A 206 -10.39 -7.33 9.58
N THR A 207 -11.51 -8.06 9.56
CA THR A 207 -11.70 -9.27 8.75
C THR A 207 -12.77 -9.14 7.67
N THR A 208 -13.36 -7.95 7.49
CA THR A 208 -14.38 -7.69 6.47
C THR A 208 -13.84 -7.95 5.06
N ASN A 209 -12.57 -7.61 4.82
CA ASN A 209 -11.80 -8.11 3.69
C ASN A 209 -10.93 -9.26 4.17
N ARG A 210 -11.31 -10.51 3.85
CA ARG A 210 -10.58 -11.71 4.31
C ARG A 210 -9.23 -11.90 3.62
N LEU A 211 -9.04 -11.32 2.44
CA LEU A 211 -7.78 -11.42 1.70
C LEU A 211 -6.67 -10.63 2.38
N LEU A 212 -7.01 -9.49 3.00
CA LEU A 212 -6.02 -8.63 3.63
C LEU A 212 -5.29 -9.25 4.84
N PRO A 213 -5.95 -9.86 5.85
CA PRO A 213 -5.24 -10.53 6.93
C PRO A 213 -4.47 -11.76 6.44
N MET A 214 -4.93 -12.43 5.38
CA MET A 214 -4.18 -13.54 4.77
C MET A 214 -2.90 -13.04 4.09
N ALA A 215 -2.99 -11.92 3.35
CA ALA A 215 -1.84 -11.26 2.75
C ALA A 215 -0.84 -10.82 3.83
N ALA A 216 -1.31 -10.08 4.85
CA ALA A 216 -0.48 -9.66 5.98
C ALA A 216 0.22 -10.84 6.69
N ALA A 217 -0.47 -11.96 6.90
CA ALA A 217 0.12 -13.15 7.49
C ALA A 217 1.17 -13.79 6.59
N ALA A 218 0.90 -13.88 5.28
CA ALA A 218 1.84 -14.42 4.30
C ALA A 218 3.10 -13.55 4.18
N GLU A 219 2.94 -12.22 4.16
CA GLU A 219 4.02 -11.23 4.12
C GLU A 219 4.90 -11.30 5.35
N LEU A 220 4.29 -11.38 6.54
CA LEU A 220 5.01 -11.52 7.79
C LEU A 220 5.76 -12.85 7.83
N ALA A 221 5.14 -13.94 7.38
CA ALA A 221 5.79 -15.25 7.30
C ALA A 221 6.98 -15.24 6.34
N PHE A 222 6.80 -14.69 5.13
CA PHE A 222 7.88 -14.51 4.15
C PHE A 222 9.04 -13.69 4.74
N SER A 223 8.72 -12.56 5.38
CA SER A 223 9.72 -11.67 5.98
C SER A 223 10.47 -12.32 7.13
N LEU A 224 9.77 -13.06 8.00
CA LEU A 224 10.36 -13.84 9.09
C LEU A 224 11.30 -14.92 8.55
N LEU A 225 10.92 -15.61 7.48
CA LEU A 225 11.79 -16.59 6.81
C LEU A 225 13.01 -15.91 6.18
N ALA A 226 12.83 -14.76 5.52
CA ALA A 226 13.91 -14.01 4.89
C ALA A 226 15.00 -13.60 5.90
N ILE A 227 14.61 -13.13 7.09
CA ILE A 227 15.56 -12.76 8.14
C ILE A 227 16.12 -13.96 8.92
N SER A 228 15.38 -15.08 9.03
CA SER A 228 15.77 -16.23 9.85
C SER A 228 16.65 -17.23 9.09
N ILE A 229 16.50 -17.33 7.77
CA ILE A 229 17.29 -18.26 6.95
C ILE A 229 18.66 -17.61 6.66
N GLY A 230 19.69 -18.02 7.40
CA GLY A 230 21.03 -17.41 7.34
C GLY A 230 21.62 -17.18 5.94
N PRO A 231 21.55 -18.12 4.99
CA PRO A 231 22.00 -17.88 3.61
C PRO A 231 21.23 -16.79 2.87
N VAL A 232 19.91 -16.69 3.10
CA VAL A 232 19.06 -15.65 2.50
C VAL A 232 19.38 -14.30 3.13
N ALA A 233 19.38 -14.24 4.46
CA ALA A 233 19.68 -13.03 5.21
C ALA A 233 21.06 -12.43 4.83
N ARG A 234 22.10 -13.27 4.71
CA ARG A 234 23.44 -12.82 4.27
C ARG A 234 23.45 -12.28 2.84
N ARG A 235 22.67 -12.85 1.91
CA ARG A 235 22.57 -12.32 0.55
C ARG A 235 21.79 -11.01 0.49
N LEU A 236 20.77 -10.87 1.34
CA LEU A 236 20.02 -9.62 1.48
C LEU A 236 20.80 -8.54 2.25
N GLY A 237 21.89 -8.89 2.94
CA GLY A 237 22.73 -7.93 3.65
C GLY A 237 22.20 -7.54 5.03
N HIS A 238 21.33 -8.35 5.63
CA HIS A 238 20.81 -8.13 6.98
C HIS A 238 20.99 -9.35 7.90
N ALA A 239 20.70 -9.15 9.18
CA ALA A 239 20.63 -10.18 10.21
C ALA A 239 19.32 -10.03 11.02
N PRO A 240 18.90 -11.04 11.80
CA PRO A 240 17.74 -10.93 12.67
C PRO A 240 17.80 -9.66 13.54
N PRO A 241 16.70 -8.89 13.65
CA PRO A 241 16.70 -7.65 14.44
C PRO A 241 17.01 -7.92 15.91
N SER A 242 17.65 -6.93 16.54
CA SER A 242 17.78 -6.86 18.00
C SER A 242 16.41 -6.68 18.66
N TRP A 243 16.33 -6.94 19.97
CA TRP A 243 15.09 -6.71 20.74
C TRP A 243 14.61 -5.26 20.63
N THR A 244 15.55 -4.30 20.69
CA THR A 244 15.22 -2.87 20.50
C THR A 244 14.69 -2.61 19.10
N GLY A 245 15.31 -3.18 18.06
CA GLY A 245 14.81 -3.12 16.69
C GLY A 245 13.36 -3.58 16.55
N TRP A 246 13.02 -4.74 17.13
CA TRP A 246 11.63 -5.25 17.15
C TRP A 246 10.66 -4.31 17.86
N THR A 247 11.02 -3.82 19.05
CA THR A 247 10.13 -2.93 19.82
C THR A 247 9.85 -1.62 19.07
N VAL A 248 10.86 -1.05 18.41
CA VAL A 248 10.70 0.19 17.63
C VAL A 248 9.91 -0.06 16.36
N ALA A 249 10.11 -1.20 15.69
CA ALA A 249 9.30 -1.60 14.52
C ALA A 249 7.82 -1.74 14.87
N LEU A 250 7.49 -2.42 15.97
CA LEU A 250 6.11 -2.56 16.47
C LEU A 250 5.52 -1.20 16.89
N ALA A 251 6.30 -0.36 17.56
CA ALA A 251 5.89 1.00 17.91
C ALA A 251 5.63 1.86 16.66
N GLY A 252 6.41 1.66 15.59
CA GLY A 252 6.22 2.31 14.29
C GLY A 252 4.86 1.99 13.67
N ALA A 253 4.41 0.74 13.75
CA ALA A 253 3.07 0.34 13.29
C ALA A 253 1.96 1.05 14.07
N ALA A 254 2.10 1.09 15.40
CA ALA A 254 1.15 1.79 16.28
C ALA A 254 1.13 3.29 16.00
N LEU A 255 2.31 3.90 15.78
CA LEU A 255 2.45 5.30 15.39
C LEU A 255 1.76 5.58 14.05
N LEU A 256 1.97 4.74 13.04
CA LEU A 256 1.33 4.89 11.73
C LEU A 256 -0.19 4.86 11.83
N LEU A 257 -0.72 3.91 12.57
CA LEU A 257 -2.15 3.84 12.86
C LEU A 257 -2.60 5.12 13.59
N ALA A 258 -1.92 5.57 14.64
CA ALA A 258 -2.28 6.79 15.35
C ALA A 258 -2.28 8.04 14.44
N VAL A 259 -1.27 8.19 13.57
CA VAL A 259 -1.14 9.29 12.62
C VAL A 259 -2.27 9.27 11.59
N ASP A 260 -2.61 8.09 11.05
CA ASP A 260 -3.75 7.94 10.13
C ASP A 260 -5.08 8.29 10.80
N ALA A 261 -5.29 7.88 12.06
CA ALA A 261 -6.47 8.24 12.85
C ALA A 261 -6.57 9.77 13.02
N ALA A 262 -5.46 10.41 13.38
CA ALA A 262 -5.40 11.86 13.58
C ALA A 262 -5.69 12.61 12.27
N ASP A 263 -5.06 12.22 11.15
CA ASP A 263 -5.29 12.84 9.84
C ASP A 263 -6.75 12.70 9.39
N LYS A 264 -7.35 11.51 9.58
CA LYS A 264 -8.78 11.27 9.30
C LYS A 264 -9.68 12.14 10.18
N ALA A 265 -9.41 12.23 11.48
CA ALA A 265 -10.19 13.06 12.40
C ALA A 265 -10.10 14.55 12.05
N ILE A 266 -8.92 15.06 11.68
CA ILE A 266 -8.72 16.45 11.26
C ILE A 266 -9.49 16.73 9.97
N ARG A 267 -9.43 15.82 8.98
CA ARG A 267 -10.21 15.97 7.73
C ARG A 267 -11.71 15.98 7.98
N ALA A 268 -12.22 15.08 8.83
CA ALA A 268 -13.63 15.00 9.16
C ALA A 268 -14.16 16.30 9.80
N ARG A 269 -13.32 17.02 10.56
CA ARG A 269 -13.67 18.33 11.15
C ARG A 269 -13.68 19.47 10.12
N ARG A 270 -12.95 19.35 9.01
CA ARG A 270 -12.79 20.40 7.99
C ARG A 270 -13.80 20.30 6.84
N GLN A 271 -14.49 19.18 6.70
CA GLN A 271 -15.58 19.04 5.74
C GLN A 271 -16.88 19.55 6.40
N PRO A 272 -17.49 20.66 5.93
CA PRO A 272 -18.81 21.04 6.38
C PRO A 272 -19.80 19.92 6.01
N ARG A 273 -20.68 19.60 6.95
CA ARG A 273 -21.78 18.64 6.73
C ARG A 273 -22.70 19.07 5.60
#